data_AF-A0A939UX85-F1
#
_entry.id   AF-A0A939UX85-F1
#
_cell.length_a   1.000
_cell.length_b   1.000
_cell.length_c   1.000
_cell.angle_alpha   90.00
_cell.angle_beta   90.00
_cell.angle_gamma   90.00
#
_symmetry.space_group_name_H-M   'P 1'
#
loop_
_entity.id
_entity.type
_entity.pdbx_description
1 polymer ?
#
loop_
_entity_poly.entity_id
_entity_poly.type
_entity_poly.pdbx_seq_one_letter_code
_entity_poly.pdbx_strand_id
1 'polypeptide(L)'
;MTTITLFTLPLASQTLSPYWYWIILGVLALGGIVLPIIDRINKKRKYESNIEWCRDIPLDCNLDEAYAILNQLHEGSCKDDNRLSAYILKLIQMEALGIEPHPNKDGQTVPAFVVKTWKSANEDGTDDQKLMHQIFNIFEQAAGDDKVIEPKELKTFMENEWDNTVVLTFVNALHKGHYIDLSEHKDDIRQLLGLKKFLKEFTLVKERGMQEATLWKDYMVWATLFGCAPTVVQEMQKINPEYFKMDGLARQMLDSITTPDMHKSFVKASNTAYSKLQSYHDDEERGIHRSSGSGGHASLGGGSGHSGGGSGGGIR
;
A
#
# COMPACT_ATOMS: atom_id res chain seq x y z
N MET A 1 -20.39 -54.49 -76.22
CA MET A 1 -19.57 -53.26 -76.40
C MET A 1 -20.50 -52.08 -76.26
N THR A 2 -20.50 -51.45 -75.08
CA THR A 2 -21.28 -50.24 -74.79
C THR A 2 -20.44 -49.39 -73.86
N THR A 3 -19.89 -48.31 -74.39
CA THR A 3 -18.96 -47.39 -73.73
C THR A 3 -19.75 -46.44 -72.83
N ILE A 4 -19.49 -46.47 -71.52
CA ILE A 4 -20.03 -45.52 -70.55
C ILE A 4 -19.08 -44.32 -70.48
N THR A 5 -19.55 -43.15 -70.89
CA THR A 5 -18.85 -41.87 -70.75
C THR A 5 -19.00 -41.35 -69.33
N LEU A 6 -17.89 -41.30 -68.59
CA LEU A 6 -17.80 -40.68 -67.27
C LEU A 6 -17.81 -39.14 -67.42
N PHE A 7 -18.90 -38.52 -66.99
CA PHE A 7 -19.03 -37.07 -66.89
C PHE A 7 -18.29 -36.60 -65.62
N THR A 8 -17.11 -36.01 -65.78
CA THR A 8 -16.36 -35.40 -64.67
C THR A 8 -16.92 -34.01 -64.36
N LEU A 9 -17.66 -33.88 -63.26
CA LEU A 9 -18.03 -32.58 -62.70
C LEU A 9 -16.81 -31.92 -62.04
N PRO A 10 -16.51 -30.63 -62.29
CA PRO A 10 -15.42 -29.95 -61.61
C PRO A 10 -15.81 -29.69 -60.15
N LEU A 11 -15.01 -30.18 -59.20
CA LEU A 11 -15.08 -29.73 -57.82
C LEU A 11 -14.67 -28.25 -57.77
N ALA A 12 -15.65 -27.35 -57.74
CA ALA A 12 -15.42 -25.98 -57.31
C ALA A 12 -15.05 -26.01 -55.82
N SER A 13 -13.78 -25.80 -55.49
CA SER A 13 -13.33 -25.55 -54.13
C SER A 13 -13.92 -24.21 -53.67
N GLN A 14 -15.06 -24.25 -52.97
CA GLN A 14 -15.57 -23.10 -52.25
C GLN A 14 -14.53 -22.68 -51.21
N THR A 15 -13.83 -21.58 -51.47
CA THR A 15 -12.98 -20.92 -50.48
C THR A 15 -13.90 -20.31 -49.43
N LEU A 16 -13.99 -20.95 -48.25
CA LEU A 16 -14.66 -20.40 -47.08
C LEU A 16 -14.14 -18.97 -46.83
N SER A 17 -15.06 -18.00 -46.81
CA SER A 17 -14.72 -16.58 -46.71
C SER A 17 -13.92 -16.28 -45.43
N PRO A 18 -12.90 -15.42 -45.44
CA PRO A 18 -11.96 -15.25 -44.31
C PRO A 18 -12.58 -14.64 -43.03
N TYR A 19 -13.88 -14.37 -43.01
CA TYR A 19 -14.59 -13.72 -41.91
C TYR A 19 -14.85 -14.64 -40.71
N TRP A 20 -14.81 -15.96 -40.86
CA TRP A 20 -15.02 -16.90 -39.75
C TRP A 20 -13.95 -16.78 -38.66
N TYR A 21 -12.72 -16.40 -39.01
CA TYR A 21 -11.65 -16.13 -38.05
C TYR A 21 -12.02 -14.98 -37.10
N TRP A 22 -12.59 -13.89 -37.62
CA TRP A 22 -13.04 -12.75 -36.81
C TRP A 22 -14.22 -13.10 -35.90
N ILE A 23 -15.12 -14.00 -36.34
CA ILE A 23 -16.22 -14.51 -35.51
C ILE A 23 -15.67 -15.35 -34.35
N ILE A 24 -14.74 -16.26 -34.61
CA ILE A 24 -14.10 -17.07 -33.56
C ILE A 24 -13.34 -16.17 -32.58
N LEU A 25 -12.59 -15.19 -33.08
CA LEU A 25 -11.82 -14.26 -32.25
C LEU A 25 -12.75 -13.37 -31.40
N GLY A 26 -13.91 -12.97 -31.94
CA GLY A 26 -14.96 -12.26 -31.20
C GLY A 26 -15.60 -13.12 -30.11
N VAL A 27 -15.90 -14.39 -30.38
CA VAL A 27 -16.46 -15.32 -29.39
C VAL A 27 -15.45 -15.66 -28.30
N LEU A 28 -14.16 -15.84 -28.63
CA LEU A 28 -13.09 -16.04 -27.66
C LEU A 28 -12.85 -14.79 -26.80
N ALA A 29 -12.88 -13.60 -27.41
CA ALA A 29 -12.80 -12.33 -26.68
C ALA A 29 -13.98 -12.15 -25.73
N LEU A 30 -15.20 -12.48 -26.17
CA LEU A 30 -16.39 -12.48 -25.31
C LEU A 30 -16.26 -13.53 -24.19
N GLY A 31 -15.77 -14.73 -24.48
CA GLY A 31 -15.51 -15.76 -23.46
C GLY A 31 -14.49 -15.28 -22.41
N GLY A 32 -13.42 -14.64 -22.85
CA GLY A 32 -12.39 -14.05 -21.98
C GLY A 32 -12.90 -12.90 -21.11
N ILE A 33 -14.00 -12.24 -21.47
CA ILE A 33 -14.62 -11.15 -20.69
C ILE A 33 -15.77 -11.69 -19.83
N VAL A 34 -16.65 -12.52 -20.38
CA VAL A 34 -17.89 -12.97 -19.74
C VAL A 34 -17.62 -14.04 -18.68
N LEU A 35 -16.76 -15.02 -18.94
CA LEU A 35 -16.45 -16.08 -17.97
C LEU A 35 -15.87 -15.55 -16.65
N PRO A 36 -14.88 -14.64 -16.63
CA PRO A 36 -14.40 -14.10 -15.36
C PRO A 36 -15.46 -13.24 -14.66
N ILE A 37 -16.32 -12.53 -15.39
CA ILE A 37 -17.45 -11.82 -14.76
C ILE A 37 -18.41 -12.80 -14.07
N ILE A 38 -18.74 -13.92 -14.72
CA ILE A 38 -19.58 -14.97 -14.13
C ILE A 38 -18.91 -15.60 -12.91
N ASP A 39 -17.61 -15.91 -12.98
CA ASP A 39 -16.85 -16.45 -11.84
C ASP A 39 -16.86 -15.47 -10.66
N ARG A 40 -16.64 -14.17 -10.92
CA ARG A 40 -16.73 -13.10 -9.92
C ARG A 40 -18.10 -13.07 -9.24
N ILE A 41 -19.17 -13.05 -10.03
CA ILE A 41 -20.55 -13.02 -9.50
C ILE A 41 -20.84 -14.27 -8.68
N ASN A 42 -20.41 -15.45 -9.15
CA ASN A 42 -20.64 -16.71 -8.44
C ASN A 42 -19.87 -16.79 -7.13
N LYS A 43 -18.59 -16.39 -7.11
CA LYS A 43 -17.79 -16.30 -5.88
C LYS A 43 -18.43 -15.36 -4.88
N LYS A 44 -18.77 -14.15 -5.32
CA LYS A 44 -19.44 -13.16 -4.49
C LYS A 44 -20.74 -13.73 -3.89
N ARG A 45 -21.62 -14.28 -4.72
CA ARG A 45 -22.89 -14.88 -4.26
C ARG A 45 -22.69 -16.03 -3.28
N LYS A 46 -21.67 -16.87 -3.49
CA LYS A 46 -21.34 -18.01 -2.62
C LYS A 46 -21.02 -17.57 -1.19
N TYR A 47 -20.28 -16.47 -1.04
CA TYR A 47 -19.89 -15.96 0.27
C TYR A 47 -20.90 -14.95 0.84
N GLU A 48 -21.68 -14.28 -0.01
CA GLU A 48 -22.69 -13.31 0.41
C GLU A 48 -24.05 -13.88 0.84
N SER A 49 -24.38 -15.10 0.40
CA SER A 49 -25.66 -15.72 0.74
C SER A 49 -25.74 -16.02 2.24
N ASN A 50 -26.83 -15.60 2.89
CA ASN A 50 -27.14 -15.88 4.29
C ASN A 50 -26.08 -15.40 5.31
N ILE A 51 -25.44 -14.25 5.06
CA ILE A 51 -24.56 -13.64 6.05
C ILE A 51 -25.37 -12.98 7.17
N GLU A 52 -25.09 -13.40 8.40
CA GLU A 52 -25.53 -12.75 9.63
C GLU A 52 -24.71 -11.49 9.92
N TRP A 53 -25.29 -10.56 10.68
CA TRP A 53 -24.56 -9.37 11.11
C TRP A 53 -23.49 -9.76 12.13
N CYS A 54 -22.28 -9.27 11.94
CA CYS A 54 -21.19 -9.39 12.90
C CYS A 54 -20.90 -8.01 13.49
N ARG A 55 -20.73 -7.92 14.81
CA ARG A 55 -20.28 -6.69 15.49
C ARG A 55 -18.80 -6.73 15.81
N ASP A 56 -18.24 -7.91 15.93
CA ASP A 56 -16.85 -8.11 16.31
C ASP A 56 -15.94 -7.78 15.13
N ILE A 57 -14.75 -7.30 15.46
CA ILE A 57 -13.73 -6.95 14.49
C ILE A 57 -12.93 -8.23 14.19
N PRO A 58 -12.95 -8.73 12.94
CA PRO A 58 -12.31 -9.99 12.59
C PRO A 58 -10.80 -9.82 12.40
N LEU A 59 -10.12 -10.94 12.12
CA LEU A 59 -8.73 -10.98 11.66
C LEU A 59 -7.74 -10.27 12.59
N ASP A 60 -8.00 -10.28 13.91
CA ASP A 60 -7.16 -9.62 14.91
C ASP A 60 -6.83 -8.15 14.57
N CYS A 61 -7.79 -7.43 13.96
CA CYS A 61 -7.62 -6.05 13.52
C CYS A 61 -6.62 -5.83 12.35
N ASN A 62 -6.29 -6.88 11.59
CA ASN A 62 -5.42 -6.85 10.42
C ASN A 62 -6.17 -6.33 9.18
N LEU A 63 -5.90 -5.07 8.79
CA LEU A 63 -6.53 -4.42 7.64
C LEU A 63 -5.96 -4.94 6.32
N ASP A 64 -4.69 -5.35 6.34
CA ASP A 64 -4.01 -5.89 5.17
C ASP A 64 -4.65 -7.20 4.67
N GLU A 65 -4.87 -8.12 5.61
CA GLU A 65 -5.50 -9.41 5.35
C GLU A 65 -6.96 -9.23 4.94
N ALA A 66 -7.68 -8.34 5.63
CA ALA A 66 -9.04 -7.96 5.26
C ALA A 66 -9.11 -7.41 3.82
N TYR A 67 -8.19 -6.51 3.46
CA TYR A 67 -8.10 -5.94 2.12
C TYR A 67 -7.86 -7.03 1.08
N ALA A 68 -6.92 -7.94 1.35
CA ALA A 68 -6.59 -9.03 0.44
C ALA A 68 -7.78 -9.97 0.19
N ILE A 69 -8.54 -10.34 1.24
CA ILE A 69 -9.78 -11.10 1.11
C ILE A 69 -10.81 -10.34 0.26
N LEU A 70 -11.07 -9.06 0.57
CA LEU A 70 -12.05 -8.25 -0.17
C LEU A 70 -11.68 -8.09 -1.64
N ASN A 71 -10.40 -7.88 -1.93
CA ASN A 71 -9.89 -7.74 -3.29
C ASN A 71 -10.06 -9.05 -4.09
N GLN A 72 -9.77 -10.21 -3.49
CA GLN A 72 -9.98 -11.51 -4.13
C GLN A 72 -11.46 -11.87 -4.34
N LEU A 73 -12.34 -11.41 -3.43
CA LEU A 73 -13.78 -11.51 -3.61
C LEU A 73 -14.33 -10.54 -4.67
N HIS A 74 -13.47 -9.70 -5.25
CA HIS A 74 -13.81 -8.64 -6.21
C HIS A 74 -14.86 -7.67 -5.65
N GLU A 75 -14.70 -7.32 -4.37
CA GLU A 75 -15.60 -6.42 -3.68
C GLU A 75 -15.35 -4.98 -4.12
N GLY A 76 -16.03 -4.54 -5.19
CA GLY A 76 -15.74 -3.28 -5.88
C GLY A 76 -15.86 -1.97 -5.07
N SER A 77 -16.30 -2.02 -3.81
CA SER A 77 -16.26 -0.88 -2.90
C SER A 77 -14.92 -0.74 -2.16
N CYS A 78 -14.07 -1.76 -2.17
CA CYS A 78 -12.75 -1.77 -1.54
C CYS A 78 -11.69 -1.40 -2.59
N LYS A 79 -11.12 -0.20 -2.47
CA LYS A 79 -10.09 0.34 -3.38
C LYS A 79 -8.80 0.59 -2.62
N ASP A 80 -7.67 0.64 -3.32
CA ASP A 80 -6.37 1.01 -2.73
C ASP A 80 -6.46 2.35 -1.96
N ASP A 81 -7.19 3.32 -2.51
CA ASP A 81 -7.50 4.60 -1.85
C ASP A 81 -8.20 4.46 -0.49
N ASN A 82 -9.13 3.51 -0.37
CA ASN A 82 -9.88 3.26 0.87
C ASN A 82 -9.00 2.56 1.89
N ARG A 83 -8.14 1.63 1.44
CA ARG A 83 -7.12 0.99 2.29
C ARG A 83 -6.14 2.03 2.83
N LEU A 84 -5.59 2.89 1.97
CA LEU A 84 -4.71 3.99 2.38
C LEU A 84 -5.40 4.92 3.37
N SER A 85 -6.64 5.34 3.09
CA SER A 85 -7.44 6.18 3.99
C SER A 85 -7.69 5.50 5.34
N ALA A 86 -7.94 4.19 5.37
CA ALA A 86 -8.10 3.44 6.61
C ALA A 86 -6.82 3.43 7.45
N TYR A 87 -5.66 3.24 6.83
CA TYR A 87 -4.37 3.31 7.53
C TYR A 87 -4.06 4.71 8.05
N ILE A 88 -4.30 5.77 7.26
CA ILE A 88 -4.14 7.15 7.72
C ILE A 88 -5.07 7.41 8.92
N LEU A 89 -6.31 6.92 8.88
CA LEU A 89 -7.23 7.05 10.01
C LEU A 89 -6.74 6.29 11.25
N LYS A 90 -6.18 5.09 11.06
CA LYS A 90 -5.56 4.28 12.13
C LYS A 90 -4.38 5.02 12.76
N LEU A 91 -3.53 5.66 11.95
CA LEU A 91 -2.43 6.52 12.43
C LEU A 91 -2.93 7.73 13.23
N ILE A 92 -4.05 8.34 12.83
CA ILE A 92 -4.68 9.43 13.58
C ILE A 92 -5.23 8.93 14.92
N GLN A 93 -5.92 7.78 14.91
CA GLN A 93 -6.44 7.13 16.12
C GLN A 93 -5.31 6.76 17.10
N MET A 94 -4.14 6.37 16.59
CA MET A 94 -2.94 6.07 17.37
C MET A 94 -2.15 7.31 17.80
N GLU A 95 -2.64 8.52 17.51
CA GLU A 95 -1.99 9.80 17.78
C GLU A 95 -0.61 9.97 17.10
N ALA A 96 -0.28 9.13 16.11
CA ALA A 96 0.91 9.27 15.28
C ALA A 96 0.75 10.38 14.23
N LEU A 97 -0.50 10.61 13.78
CA LEU A 97 -0.88 11.77 12.97
C LEU A 97 -1.94 12.60 13.71
N GLY A 98 -1.85 13.92 13.59
CA GLY A 98 -2.86 14.87 14.07
C GLY A 98 -3.55 15.58 12.92
N ILE A 99 -4.71 16.17 13.21
CA ILE A 99 -5.33 17.17 12.34
C ILE A 99 -5.40 18.45 13.16
N GLU A 100 -4.60 19.43 12.78
CA GLU A 100 -4.45 20.66 13.55
C GLU A 100 -4.61 21.87 12.62
N PRO A 101 -5.14 22.99 13.13
CA PRO A 101 -5.23 24.22 12.37
C PRO A 101 -3.84 24.78 12.08
N HIS A 102 -3.53 25.01 10.80
CA HIS A 102 -2.25 25.56 10.36
C HIS A 102 -2.46 26.69 9.34
N PRO A 103 -1.68 27.79 9.38
CA PRO A 103 -1.78 28.84 8.38
C PRO A 103 -1.27 28.34 7.03
N ASN A 104 -2.04 28.55 5.97
CA ASN A 104 -1.58 28.32 4.60
C ASN A 104 -0.72 29.50 4.10
N LYS A 105 -0.22 29.40 2.85
CA LYS A 105 0.58 30.44 2.18
C LYS A 105 -0.11 31.79 2.04
N ASP A 106 -1.44 31.80 2.11
CA ASP A 106 -2.29 33.00 2.07
C ASP A 106 -2.62 33.54 3.47
N GLY A 107 -2.07 32.94 4.54
CA GLY A 107 -2.31 33.30 5.93
C GLY A 107 -3.66 32.84 6.49
N GLN A 108 -4.44 32.05 5.74
CA GLN A 108 -5.71 31.48 6.19
C GLN A 108 -5.46 30.20 6.98
N THR A 109 -6.13 30.07 8.13
CA THR A 109 -6.05 28.86 8.94
C THR A 109 -6.88 27.74 8.33
N VAL A 110 -6.22 26.67 7.90
CA VAL A 110 -6.84 25.47 7.34
C VAL A 110 -6.43 24.24 8.14
N PRO A 111 -7.24 23.17 8.20
CA PRO A 111 -6.81 21.93 8.81
C PRO A 111 -5.68 21.30 7.98
N ALA A 112 -4.61 20.86 8.65
CA ALA A 112 -3.48 20.17 8.05
C ALA A 112 -3.17 18.89 8.82
N PHE A 113 -2.57 17.91 8.14
CA PHE A 113 -2.02 16.75 8.82
C PHE A 113 -0.72 17.15 9.51
N VAL A 114 -0.58 16.79 10.78
CA VAL A 114 0.62 17.06 11.59
C VAL A 114 1.22 15.74 12.02
N VAL A 115 2.48 15.53 11.67
CA VAL A 115 3.24 14.34 12.03
C VAL A 115 3.65 14.46 13.50
N LYS A 116 3.30 13.44 14.29
CA LYS A 116 3.64 13.34 15.71
C LYS A 116 4.65 12.23 15.93
N THR A 117 5.11 12.08 17.16
CA THR A 117 6.00 10.98 17.53
C THR A 117 5.23 9.67 17.61
N TRP A 118 5.66 8.68 16.84
CA TRP A 118 5.14 7.34 16.95
C TRP A 118 5.94 6.50 17.94
N LYS A 119 5.31 6.11 19.05
CA LYS A 119 5.97 5.46 20.19
C LYS A 119 6.12 3.94 20.08
N SER A 120 5.55 3.30 19.07
CA SER A 120 5.50 1.83 18.96
C SER A 120 5.81 1.41 17.54
N ALA A 121 7.10 1.41 17.24
CA ALA A 121 7.65 0.96 15.98
C ALA A 121 8.21 -0.46 16.12
N ASN A 122 7.35 -1.47 16.22
CA ASN A 122 7.85 -2.84 16.12
C ASN A 122 7.99 -3.16 14.62
N GLU A 123 9.19 -2.95 14.09
CA GLU A 123 9.52 -3.19 12.67
C GLU A 123 9.43 -4.68 12.29
N ASP A 124 9.55 -5.58 13.27
CA ASP A 124 9.30 -7.03 13.16
C ASP A 124 7.81 -7.42 13.15
N GLY A 125 6.95 -6.43 12.89
CA GLY A 125 5.51 -6.56 12.88
C GLY A 125 4.92 -7.35 11.71
N THR A 126 3.61 -7.56 11.78
CA THR A 126 2.81 -8.13 10.68
C THR A 126 2.93 -7.25 9.42
N ASP A 127 2.58 -7.78 8.25
CA ASP A 127 2.58 -6.99 7.00
C ASP A 127 1.68 -5.73 7.10
N ASP A 128 0.60 -5.79 7.89
CA ASP A 128 -0.25 -4.64 8.29
C ASP A 128 0.55 -3.53 8.98
N GLN A 129 1.37 -3.91 9.97
CA GLN A 129 2.23 -2.98 10.69
C GLN A 129 3.31 -2.40 9.80
N LYS A 130 3.90 -3.21 8.90
CA LYS A 130 4.91 -2.76 7.94
C LYS A 130 4.35 -1.73 6.96
N LEU A 131 3.17 -1.97 6.39
CA LEU A 131 2.55 -0.98 5.50
C LEU A 131 2.20 0.31 6.24
N MET A 132 1.62 0.21 7.43
CA MET A 132 1.37 1.36 8.28
C MET A 132 2.66 2.14 8.58
N HIS A 133 3.77 1.41 8.80
CA HIS A 133 5.11 1.98 8.96
C HIS A 133 5.57 2.78 7.75
N GLN A 134 5.44 2.21 6.56
CA GLN A 134 5.85 2.89 5.35
C GLN A 134 5.00 4.14 5.08
N ILE A 135 3.69 4.07 5.32
CA ILE A 135 2.80 5.24 5.19
C ILE A 135 3.25 6.37 6.13
N PHE A 136 3.52 6.05 7.39
CA PHE A 136 4.01 7.05 8.35
C PHE A 136 5.34 7.66 7.92
N ASN A 137 6.30 6.84 7.47
CA ASN A 137 7.62 7.33 7.01
C ASN A 137 7.51 8.27 5.81
N ILE A 138 6.61 7.99 4.86
CA ILE A 138 6.36 8.89 3.73
C ILE A 138 5.81 10.23 4.24
N PHE A 139 4.87 10.22 5.18
CA PHE A 139 4.34 11.44 5.78
C PHE A 139 5.44 12.21 6.52
N GLU A 140 6.24 11.54 7.35
CA GLU A 140 7.30 12.18 8.11
C GLU A 140 8.35 12.84 7.19
N GLN A 141 8.77 12.18 6.12
CA GLN A 141 9.76 12.74 5.20
C GLN A 141 9.18 13.84 4.32
N ALA A 142 7.92 13.69 3.88
CA ALA A 142 7.26 14.73 3.11
C ALA A 142 7.06 16.03 3.91
N ALA A 143 6.72 15.93 5.20
CA ALA A 143 6.55 17.08 6.09
C ALA A 143 7.87 17.77 6.49
N GLY A 144 9.01 17.08 6.39
CA GLY A 144 10.30 17.66 6.76
C GLY A 144 10.38 18.12 8.23
N ASP A 145 10.96 19.30 8.45
CA ASP A 145 11.31 19.80 9.79
C ASP A 145 10.13 20.41 10.56
N ASP A 146 9.15 21.00 9.87
CA ASP A 146 8.00 21.64 10.52
C ASP A 146 6.92 20.65 10.95
N LYS A 147 7.03 19.39 10.49
CA LYS A 147 6.13 18.27 10.77
C LYS A 147 4.69 18.51 10.32
N VAL A 148 4.45 19.45 9.40
CA VAL A 148 3.13 19.73 8.83
C VAL A 148 3.13 19.28 7.38
N ILE A 149 2.13 18.49 6.98
CA ILE A 149 1.99 18.07 5.59
C ILE A 149 1.21 19.15 4.83
N GLU A 150 1.89 19.93 4.00
CA GLU A 150 1.23 20.79 3.03
C GLU A 150 0.61 19.97 1.89
N PRO A 151 -0.46 20.47 1.24
CA PRO A 151 -1.14 19.75 0.17
C PRO A 151 -0.22 19.21 -0.93
N LYS A 152 0.86 19.91 -1.31
CA LYS A 152 1.74 19.51 -2.44
C LYS A 152 2.94 18.68 -2.03
N GLU A 153 3.37 18.74 -0.77
CA GLU A 153 4.61 18.12 -0.31
C GLU A 153 4.61 16.62 -0.53
N LEU A 154 3.50 15.97 -0.21
CA LEU A 154 3.35 14.53 -0.34
C LEU A 154 3.55 14.04 -1.79
N LYS A 155 2.95 14.76 -2.74
CA LYS A 155 3.14 14.49 -4.17
C LYS A 155 4.57 14.79 -4.60
N THR A 156 5.09 15.97 -4.24
CA THR A 156 6.44 16.40 -4.62
C THR A 156 7.51 15.46 -4.08
N PHE A 157 7.35 14.96 -2.86
CA PHE A 157 8.22 13.97 -2.26
C PHE A 157 8.20 12.67 -3.07
N MET A 158 7.02 12.10 -3.35
CA MET A 158 6.91 10.87 -4.15
C MET A 158 7.46 11.00 -5.59
N GLU A 159 7.33 12.18 -6.21
CA GLU A 159 7.83 12.42 -7.56
C GLU A 159 9.36 12.66 -7.60
N ASN A 160 9.90 13.43 -6.65
CA ASN A 160 11.32 13.77 -6.63
C ASN A 160 12.19 12.65 -6.05
N GLU A 161 11.67 11.89 -5.10
CA GLU A 161 12.37 10.81 -4.39
C GLU A 161 11.97 9.43 -4.93
N TRP A 162 11.64 9.35 -6.23
CA TRP A 162 11.13 8.15 -6.88
C TRP A 162 12.06 6.93 -6.79
N ASP A 163 13.37 7.13 -6.65
CA ASP A 163 14.38 6.08 -6.45
C ASP A 163 14.79 5.90 -4.98
N ASN A 164 14.19 6.66 -4.05
CA ASN A 164 14.43 6.52 -2.62
C ASN A 164 13.86 5.19 -2.10
N THR A 165 14.62 4.58 -1.19
CA THR A 165 14.27 3.31 -0.53
C THR A 165 12.89 3.35 0.15
N VAL A 166 12.51 4.48 0.73
CA VAL A 166 11.23 4.66 1.45
C VAL A 166 10.05 4.66 0.48
N VAL A 167 10.14 5.42 -0.62
CA VAL A 167 9.10 5.42 -1.66
C VAL A 167 8.95 4.03 -2.27
N LEU A 168 10.07 3.39 -2.59
CA LEU A 168 10.10 2.06 -3.18
C LEU A 168 9.50 0.97 -2.26
N THR A 169 9.85 0.97 -0.97
CA THR A 169 9.30 0.02 0.00
C THR A 169 7.82 0.26 0.27
N PHE A 170 7.38 1.52 0.29
CA PHE A 170 5.97 1.90 0.34
C PHE A 170 5.19 1.36 -0.88
N VAL A 171 5.65 1.64 -2.10
CA VAL A 171 4.99 1.18 -3.35
C VAL A 171 4.87 -0.34 -3.34
N ASN A 172 5.95 -1.04 -3.00
CA ASN A 172 5.93 -2.50 -2.92
C ASN A 172 4.96 -3.00 -1.85
N ALA A 173 4.94 -2.41 -0.65
CA ALA A 173 4.02 -2.82 0.42
C ALA A 173 2.55 -2.55 0.05
N LEU A 174 2.27 -1.42 -0.60
CA LEU A 174 0.92 -1.05 -1.02
C LEU A 174 0.40 -2.00 -2.10
N HIS A 175 1.22 -2.34 -3.10
CA HIS A 175 0.80 -3.18 -4.23
C HIS A 175 1.23 -4.65 -4.12
N LYS A 176 1.77 -5.06 -2.97
CA LYS A 176 2.08 -6.47 -2.70
C LYS A 176 0.80 -7.28 -2.89
N GLY A 177 0.81 -8.17 -3.89
CA GLY A 177 -0.31 -9.08 -4.10
C GLY A 177 -0.34 -10.11 -2.98
N HIS A 178 -1.31 -9.99 -2.08
CA HIS A 178 -1.54 -10.98 -1.03
C HIS A 178 -2.47 -12.07 -1.54
N TYR A 179 -1.89 -13.25 -1.79
CA TYR A 179 -2.67 -14.44 -2.07
C TYR A 179 -3.02 -15.13 -0.75
N ILE A 180 -4.31 -15.08 -0.40
CA ILE A 180 -4.93 -15.81 0.70
C ILE A 180 -5.75 -16.97 0.12
N ASP A 181 -5.68 -18.15 0.75
CA ASP A 181 -6.59 -19.25 0.42
C ASP A 181 -7.97 -19.02 1.05
N LEU A 182 -8.91 -18.49 0.27
CA LEU A 182 -10.28 -18.24 0.71
C LEU A 182 -11.00 -19.48 1.27
N SER A 183 -10.54 -20.70 0.93
CA SER A 183 -11.15 -21.93 1.41
C SER A 183 -10.81 -22.24 2.88
N GLU A 184 -9.65 -21.76 3.35
CA GLU A 184 -9.19 -21.87 4.74
C GLU A 184 -9.77 -20.73 5.61
N HIS A 185 -10.04 -19.56 5.03
CA HIS A 185 -10.54 -18.37 5.74
C HIS A 185 -12.08 -18.19 5.71
N LYS A 186 -12.86 -19.28 5.65
CA LYS A 186 -14.33 -19.19 5.48
C LYS A 186 -15.02 -18.41 6.60
N ASP A 187 -14.60 -18.61 7.84
CA ASP A 187 -15.22 -17.96 8.99
C ASP A 187 -14.82 -16.49 9.08
N ASP A 188 -13.56 -16.16 8.78
CA ASP A 188 -13.09 -14.78 8.67
C ASP A 188 -13.85 -14.03 7.58
N ILE A 189 -14.06 -14.64 6.42
CA ILE A 189 -14.85 -14.06 5.33
C ILE A 189 -16.28 -13.75 5.79
N ARG A 190 -16.92 -14.68 6.52
CA ARG A 190 -18.29 -14.46 7.04
C ARG A 190 -18.33 -13.32 8.04
N GLN A 191 -17.39 -13.29 8.98
CA GLN A 191 -17.30 -12.22 9.98
C GLN A 191 -17.03 -10.86 9.31
N LEU A 192 -16.11 -10.83 8.34
CA LEU A 192 -15.74 -9.64 7.58
C LEU A 192 -16.91 -9.05 6.80
N LEU A 193 -17.62 -9.89 6.04
CA LEU A 193 -18.79 -9.44 5.29
C LEU A 193 -19.97 -9.12 6.23
N GLY A 194 -20.09 -9.83 7.35
CA GLY A 194 -21.07 -9.56 8.40
C GLY A 194 -20.85 -8.21 9.09
N LEU A 195 -19.59 -7.86 9.37
CA LEU A 195 -19.20 -6.57 9.92
C LEU A 195 -19.49 -5.45 8.92
N LYS A 196 -19.12 -5.63 7.65
CA LYS A 196 -19.46 -4.68 6.59
C LYS A 196 -20.97 -4.42 6.52
N LYS A 197 -21.78 -5.49 6.57
CA LYS A 197 -23.24 -5.40 6.56
C LYS A 197 -23.76 -4.65 7.78
N PHE A 198 -23.26 -4.97 8.97
CA PHE A 198 -23.60 -4.28 10.22
C PHE A 198 -23.30 -2.78 10.15
N LEU A 199 -22.09 -2.41 9.73
CA LEU A 199 -21.67 -1.02 9.60
C LEU A 199 -22.57 -0.26 8.61
N LYS A 200 -22.87 -0.86 7.47
CA LYS A 200 -23.70 -0.24 6.44
C LYS A 200 -25.16 -0.06 6.86
N GLU A 201 -25.74 -1.02 7.58
CA GLU A 201 -27.18 -1.06 7.86
C GLU A 201 -27.58 -0.46 9.21
N PHE A 202 -26.71 -0.54 10.23
CA PHE A 202 -27.10 -0.20 11.61
C PHE A 202 -26.36 0.99 12.21
N THR A 203 -25.18 1.33 11.70
CA THR A 203 -24.35 2.28 12.42
C THR A 203 -24.59 3.73 12.01
N LEU A 204 -25.24 4.07 10.88
CA LEU A 204 -25.23 5.44 10.33
C LEU A 204 -23.81 5.99 10.07
N VAL A 205 -22.79 5.11 9.94
CA VAL A 205 -21.38 5.50 9.74
C VAL A 205 -21.16 6.34 8.49
N LYS A 206 -22.06 6.24 7.50
CA LYS A 206 -22.04 7.05 6.29
C LYS A 206 -22.05 8.56 6.58
N GLU A 207 -22.76 8.98 7.63
CA GLU A 207 -22.94 10.40 7.98
C GLU A 207 -21.84 10.91 8.90
N ARG A 208 -20.99 10.03 9.43
CA ARG A 208 -19.95 10.40 10.40
C ARG A 208 -18.69 10.90 9.73
N GLY A 209 -18.17 12.00 10.27
CA GLY A 209 -16.89 12.56 9.91
C GLY A 209 -15.74 12.00 10.76
N MET A 210 -14.53 12.42 10.41
CA MET A 210 -13.28 12.03 11.05
C MET A 210 -13.18 12.50 12.51
N GLN A 211 -13.91 13.55 12.90
CA GLN A 211 -13.99 13.98 14.31
C GLN A 211 -14.58 12.91 15.22
N GLU A 212 -15.52 12.10 14.71
CA GLU A 212 -16.14 10.99 15.44
C GLU A 212 -15.29 9.71 15.43
N ALA A 213 -14.18 9.69 14.70
CA ALA A 213 -13.28 8.54 14.65
C ALA A 213 -12.63 8.21 16.00
N THR A 214 -12.46 9.20 16.87
CA THR A 214 -11.98 8.97 18.24
C THR A 214 -13.01 8.21 19.10
N LEU A 215 -14.30 8.42 18.85
CA LEU A 215 -15.40 7.76 19.59
C LEU A 215 -15.68 6.36 19.05
N TRP A 216 -15.71 6.22 17.72
CA TRP A 216 -16.05 4.97 17.04
C TRP A 216 -14.83 4.10 16.69
N LYS A 217 -13.61 4.63 16.92
CA LYS A 217 -12.32 3.95 16.83
C LYS A 217 -12.22 3.04 15.61
N ASP A 218 -11.96 1.77 15.84
CA ASP A 218 -11.74 0.78 14.81
C ASP A 218 -12.95 0.65 13.86
N TYR A 219 -14.19 0.86 14.32
CA TYR A 219 -15.34 0.82 13.40
C TYR A 219 -15.25 1.86 12.28
N MET A 220 -14.65 3.03 12.53
CA MET A 220 -14.45 4.04 11.49
C MET A 220 -13.32 3.66 10.55
N VAL A 221 -12.25 3.05 11.06
CA VAL A 221 -11.16 2.49 10.24
C VAL A 221 -11.68 1.41 9.31
N TRP A 222 -12.42 0.44 9.85
CA TRP A 222 -13.03 -0.65 9.09
C TRP A 222 -14.12 -0.19 8.13
N ALA A 223 -14.97 0.75 8.54
CA ALA A 223 -15.96 1.35 7.63
C ALA A 223 -15.30 2.10 6.47
N THR A 224 -14.16 2.75 6.72
CA THR A 224 -13.36 3.41 5.68
C THR A 224 -12.78 2.38 4.72
N LEU A 225 -12.18 1.29 5.23
CA LEU A 225 -11.67 0.18 4.42
C LEU A 225 -12.76 -0.40 3.50
N PHE A 226 -13.96 -0.65 4.04
CA PHE A 226 -15.08 -1.17 3.26
C PHE A 226 -15.67 -0.18 2.25
N GLY A 227 -15.30 1.10 2.30
CA GLY A 227 -15.92 2.18 1.52
C GLY A 227 -17.32 2.57 2.00
N CYS A 228 -17.64 2.33 3.27
CA CYS A 228 -18.91 2.67 3.91
C CYS A 228 -18.90 4.04 4.61
N ALA A 229 -17.73 4.66 4.80
CA ALA A 229 -17.55 5.98 5.42
C ALA A 229 -17.07 7.04 4.41
N PRO A 230 -17.88 7.42 3.40
CA PRO A 230 -17.46 8.38 2.37
C PRO A 230 -17.17 9.78 2.94
N THR A 231 -17.82 10.17 4.04
CA THR A 231 -17.64 11.47 4.68
C THR A 231 -16.22 11.62 5.25
N VAL A 232 -15.67 10.57 5.88
CA VAL A 232 -14.27 10.53 6.34
C VAL A 232 -13.31 10.76 5.18
N VAL A 233 -13.49 10.01 4.10
CA VAL A 233 -12.69 10.12 2.88
C VAL A 233 -12.77 11.55 2.32
N GLN A 234 -13.95 12.14 2.23
CA GLN A 234 -14.13 13.51 1.74
C GLN A 234 -13.46 14.56 2.64
N GLU A 235 -13.50 14.39 3.96
CA GLU A 235 -12.83 15.29 4.89
C GLU A 235 -11.31 15.19 4.77
N MET A 236 -10.77 13.97 4.67
CA MET A 236 -9.35 13.78 4.40
C MET A 236 -8.95 14.41 3.05
N GLN A 237 -9.76 14.28 1.99
CA GLN A 237 -9.51 14.93 0.69
C GLN A 237 -9.43 16.45 0.79
N LYS A 238 -10.25 17.07 1.64
CA LYS A 238 -10.23 18.52 1.85
C LYS A 238 -8.96 18.97 2.56
N ILE A 239 -8.40 18.14 3.45
CA ILE A 239 -7.15 18.42 4.16
C ILE A 239 -5.97 18.28 3.19
N ASN A 240 -5.87 17.16 2.49
CA ASN A 240 -4.83 16.94 1.50
C ASN A 240 -5.38 16.15 0.31
N PRO A 241 -5.63 16.78 -0.85
CA PRO A 241 -6.14 16.06 -2.01
C PRO A 241 -5.08 15.19 -2.70
N GLU A 242 -3.79 15.44 -2.46
CA GLU A 242 -2.70 14.73 -3.13
C GLU A 242 -2.46 13.33 -2.56
N TYR A 243 -2.91 13.02 -1.34
CA TYR A 243 -2.72 11.66 -0.80
C TYR A 243 -3.51 10.59 -1.58
N PHE A 244 -4.66 10.93 -2.18
CA PHE A 244 -5.38 10.00 -3.08
C PHE A 244 -4.64 9.72 -4.38
N LYS A 245 -3.69 10.57 -4.75
CA LYS A 245 -2.86 10.33 -5.94
C LYS A 245 -1.70 9.39 -5.63
N MET A 246 -1.42 9.10 -4.36
CA MET A 246 -0.32 8.22 -3.98
C MET A 246 -0.49 6.81 -4.54
N ASP A 247 -1.70 6.24 -4.56
CA ASP A 247 -1.94 4.95 -5.21
C ASP A 247 -1.66 5.04 -6.71
N GLY A 248 -2.24 6.01 -7.40
CA GLY A 248 -2.02 6.21 -8.84
C GLY A 248 -0.55 6.42 -9.20
N LEU A 249 0.18 7.23 -8.43
CA LEU A 249 1.62 7.46 -8.56
C LEU A 249 2.41 6.18 -8.28
N ALA A 250 2.04 5.44 -7.23
CA ALA A 250 2.64 4.16 -6.89
C ALA A 250 2.43 3.12 -7.99
N ARG A 251 1.25 3.08 -8.63
CA ARG A 251 0.96 2.19 -9.77
C ARG A 251 1.76 2.58 -11.01
N GLN A 252 1.85 3.87 -11.30
CA GLN A 252 2.67 4.40 -12.39
C GLN A 252 4.15 4.05 -12.16
N MET A 253 4.61 4.15 -10.92
CA MET A 253 5.92 3.64 -10.53
C MET A 253 5.98 2.14 -10.77
N LEU A 254 5.06 1.33 -10.23
CA LEU A 254 5.04 -0.14 -10.39
C LEU A 254 5.21 -0.58 -11.85
N ASP A 255 4.45 0.05 -12.75
CA ASP A 255 4.50 -0.19 -14.19
C ASP A 255 5.88 0.17 -14.78
N SER A 256 6.50 1.27 -14.34
CA SER A 256 7.86 1.63 -14.72
C SER A 256 8.96 0.74 -14.08
N ILE A 257 8.72 0.13 -12.92
CA ILE A 257 9.63 -0.84 -12.23
C ILE A 257 9.74 -2.16 -12.99
N THR A 258 8.77 -2.52 -13.83
CA THR A 258 8.90 -3.72 -14.68
C THR A 258 10.03 -3.61 -15.71
N THR A 259 10.72 -2.47 -15.78
CA THR A 259 12.02 -2.31 -16.46
C THR A 259 13.19 -2.87 -15.61
N PRO A 260 14.13 -3.66 -16.18
CA PRO A 260 15.18 -4.38 -15.42
C PRO A 260 16.15 -3.54 -14.56
N ASP A 261 16.24 -2.23 -14.76
CA ASP A 261 17.27 -1.38 -14.16
C ASP A 261 16.90 -0.89 -12.76
N MET A 262 15.60 -0.64 -12.49
CA MET A 262 15.17 -0.21 -11.15
C MET A 262 14.96 -1.38 -10.18
N HIS A 263 14.68 -2.60 -10.66
CA HIS A 263 14.66 -3.81 -9.81
C HIS A 263 16.00 -4.03 -9.09
N LYS A 264 17.12 -3.75 -9.76
CA LYS A 264 18.46 -3.82 -9.16
C LYS A 264 18.67 -2.74 -8.10
N SER A 265 18.21 -1.51 -8.39
CA SER A 265 18.22 -0.41 -7.42
C SER A 265 17.32 -0.70 -6.21
N PHE A 266 16.16 -1.33 -6.42
CA PHE A 266 15.22 -1.76 -5.40
C PHE A 266 15.78 -2.85 -4.48
N VAL A 267 16.35 -3.93 -5.06
CA VAL A 267 16.99 -4.99 -4.28
C VAL A 267 18.17 -4.43 -3.48
N LYS A 268 18.96 -3.54 -4.09
CA LYS A 268 20.07 -2.86 -3.42
C LYS A 268 19.60 -1.93 -2.30
N ALA A 269 18.54 -1.14 -2.53
CA ALA A 269 17.92 -0.24 -1.58
C ALA A 269 17.33 -1.02 -0.40
N SER A 270 16.56 -2.07 -0.67
CA SER A 270 16.01 -2.98 0.34
C SER A 270 17.12 -3.57 1.20
N ASN A 271 18.18 -4.13 0.59
CA ASN A 271 19.32 -4.65 1.33
C ASN A 271 20.06 -3.58 2.15
N THR A 272 20.04 -2.32 1.71
CA THR A 272 20.65 -1.18 2.42
C THR A 272 19.79 -0.67 3.58
N ALA A 273 18.46 -0.65 3.45
CA ALA A 273 17.55 -0.36 4.55
C ALA A 273 17.63 -1.45 5.61
N TYR A 274 17.57 -2.73 5.21
CA TYR A 274 17.72 -3.85 6.14
C TYR A 274 19.06 -3.79 6.89
N SER A 275 20.17 -3.48 6.22
CA SER A 275 21.47 -3.36 6.91
C SER A 275 21.57 -2.13 7.80
N LYS A 276 20.92 -1.01 7.44
CA LYS A 276 20.82 0.17 8.31
C LYS A 276 19.97 -0.11 9.55
N LEU A 277 18.81 -0.73 9.39
CA LEU A 277 17.95 -1.14 10.51
C LEU A 277 18.68 -2.12 11.44
N GLN A 278 19.39 -3.10 10.89
CA GLN A 278 20.26 -3.98 11.67
C GLN A 278 21.31 -3.19 12.47
N SER A 279 21.94 -2.19 11.86
CA SER A 279 22.93 -1.36 12.58
C SER A 279 22.31 -0.45 13.65
N TYR A 280 21.07 0.00 13.47
CA TYR A 280 20.32 0.74 14.50
C TYR A 280 19.98 -0.15 15.70
N HIS A 281 19.55 -1.39 15.47
CA HIS A 281 19.32 -2.37 16.54
C HIS A 281 20.62 -2.72 17.28
N ASP A 282 21.73 -2.92 16.55
CA ASP A 282 23.03 -3.19 17.16
C ASP A 282 23.54 -1.99 18.00
N ASP A 283 23.21 -0.75 17.63
CA ASP A 283 23.59 0.47 18.37
C ASP A 283 22.67 0.76 19.57
N GLU A 284 21.38 0.42 19.49
CA GLU A 284 20.44 0.44 20.62
C GLU A 284 20.83 -0.60 21.68
N GLU A 285 21.23 -1.80 21.26
CA GLU A 285 21.75 -2.85 22.14
C GLU A 285 23.11 -2.44 22.76
N ARG A 286 23.99 -1.77 21.99
CA ARG A 286 25.24 -1.18 22.53
C ARG A 286 25.02 -0.01 23.49
N GLY A 287 23.89 0.69 23.40
CA GLY A 287 23.47 1.74 24.32
C GLY A 287 23.07 1.20 25.71
N ILE A 288 22.54 -0.02 25.75
CA ILE A 288 22.10 -0.70 26.99
C ILE A 288 23.29 -1.37 27.71
N HIS A 289 24.39 -1.67 27.02
CA HIS A 289 25.58 -2.28 27.62
C HIS A 289 26.60 -1.32 28.24
N ARG A 290 26.29 -0.03 28.40
CA ARG A 290 27.22 0.96 29.01
C ARG A 290 26.86 1.46 30.42
N SER A 291 26.06 0.71 31.19
CA SER A 291 25.88 1.00 32.62
C SER A 291 26.13 -0.22 33.51
N SER A 292 27.40 -0.53 33.79
CA SER A 292 27.92 -0.94 35.11
C SER A 292 29.32 -1.56 34.97
N GLY A 293 30.30 -1.04 35.73
CA GLY A 293 31.61 -1.72 35.88
C GLY A 293 32.83 -0.81 35.77
N SER A 294 33.15 -0.16 36.89
CA SER A 294 34.43 0.46 37.22
C SER A 294 35.69 -0.36 36.84
N GLY A 295 36.66 0.31 36.22
CA GLY A 295 38.10 0.12 36.50
C GLY A 295 38.95 -0.61 35.45
N GLY A 296 40.01 0.06 34.98
CA GLY A 296 41.14 -0.61 34.32
C GLY A 296 41.87 0.23 33.28
N HIS A 297 42.98 0.84 33.68
CA HIS A 297 43.95 1.48 32.78
C HIS A 297 44.67 0.45 31.90
N ALA A 298 44.97 0.79 30.63
CA ALA A 298 46.33 0.82 30.06
C ALA A 298 46.31 0.90 28.52
N SER A 299 46.84 2.01 28.02
CA SER A 299 47.71 2.20 26.85
C SER A 299 47.80 1.10 25.78
N LEU A 300 47.57 1.48 24.51
CA LEU A 300 48.39 1.11 23.35
C LEU A 300 47.96 2.01 22.17
N GLY A 301 48.72 3.07 21.88
CA GLY A 301 49.45 3.21 20.61
C GLY A 301 48.51 3.50 19.44
N GLY A 302 48.34 4.74 18.98
CA GLY A 302 49.37 5.52 18.27
C GLY A 302 48.94 5.61 16.80
N GLY A 303 48.78 6.82 16.25
CA GLY A 303 48.50 6.99 14.82
C GLY A 303 47.72 8.25 14.44
N SER A 304 48.24 9.43 14.77
CA SER A 304 47.88 10.69 14.11
C SER A 304 48.80 10.91 12.89
N GLY A 305 48.26 11.28 11.73
CA GLY A 305 49.10 11.68 10.59
C GLY A 305 48.34 12.20 9.38
N HIS A 306 47.98 13.48 9.42
CA HIS A 306 47.50 14.27 8.30
C HIS A 306 48.67 14.69 7.36
N SER A 307 48.38 14.75 6.07
CA SER A 307 48.68 15.82 5.09
C SER A 307 50.04 16.53 5.03
N GLY A 308 50.64 16.51 3.82
CA GLY A 308 51.47 17.58 3.24
C GLY A 308 52.92 17.64 3.74
N GLY A 309 53.98 17.63 2.93
CA GLY A 309 54.14 18.26 1.62
C GLY A 309 55.04 19.49 1.77
N GLY A 310 56.29 19.40 1.29
CA GLY A 310 57.04 20.56 0.80
C GLY A 310 58.20 21.10 1.66
N SER A 311 59.41 20.80 1.17
CA SER A 311 60.51 21.74 0.85
C SER A 311 60.89 22.86 1.82
N GLY A 312 62.18 22.87 2.18
CA GLY A 312 62.96 24.10 2.09
C GLY A 312 63.80 24.47 3.31
N GLY A 313 65.12 24.57 3.08
CA GLY A 313 65.98 25.53 3.78
C GLY A 313 66.88 24.94 4.87
N GLY A 314 68.17 24.85 4.57
CA GLY A 314 69.21 24.57 5.55
C GLY A 314 69.63 25.81 6.35
N ILE A 315 70.62 25.61 7.23
CA ILE A 315 71.80 26.45 7.49
C ILE A 315 72.54 25.83 8.69
N ARG A 316 73.78 25.46 8.42
CA ARG A 316 75.01 25.52 9.25
C ARG A 316 74.95 24.96 10.67
#